data_AF-A0A9W9YBM9-F1
#
_entry.id   AF-A0A9W9YBM9-F1
#
_cell.length_a   1.000
_cell.length_b   1.000
_cell.length_c   1.000
_cell.angle_alpha   90.00
_cell.angle_beta   90.00
_cell.angle_gamma   90.00
#
_symmetry.space_group_name_H-M   'P 1'
#
loop_
_entity.id
_entity.type
_entity.pdbx_description
1 polymer ?
#
loop_
_entity_poly.entity_id
_entity_poly.type
_entity_poly.pdbx_seq_one_letter_code
_entity_poly.pdbx_strand_id
1 'polypeptide(L)'
;MPVQTWKTFFNDNGQIEDVANLRKATFFGGLSPEVRREAWQFLLHYFPFGSTSQQRELLRKDKEKEYLKIHYFRQNKSQEEKRTFWKSVECTVDKDVVRTDRSHPYFAGDDNQMST
;
A
#
# COMPACT_ATOMS: atom_id res chain seq x y z
N MET A 1 -1.89 -1.47 -19.64
CA MET A 1 -2.73 -0.24 -19.64
C MET A 1 -1.87 1.02 -19.42
N PRO A 2 -1.80 1.94 -20.39
CA PRO A 2 -1.10 3.23 -20.27
C PRO A 2 -1.87 4.27 -19.44
N VAL A 3 -1.19 5.36 -19.03
CA VAL A 3 -1.77 6.47 -18.24
C VAL A 3 -2.98 7.11 -18.90
N GLN A 4 -2.96 7.28 -20.22
CA GLN A 4 -4.08 7.90 -20.95
C GLN A 4 -5.36 7.07 -20.82
N THR A 5 -5.27 5.75 -21.02
CA THR A 5 -6.39 4.82 -20.84
C THR A 5 -6.83 4.72 -19.38
N TRP A 6 -5.90 4.79 -18.43
CA TRP A 6 -6.26 4.78 -17.00
C TRP A 6 -7.16 5.97 -16.64
N LYS A 7 -6.84 7.16 -17.15
CA LYS A 7 -7.62 8.38 -16.88
C LYS A 7 -9.05 8.31 -17.41
N THR A 8 -9.31 7.55 -18.48
CA THR A 8 -10.68 7.44 -19.04
C THR A 8 -11.63 6.63 -18.18
N PHE A 9 -11.15 5.90 -17.17
CA PHE A 9 -12.01 5.17 -16.23
C PHE A 9 -12.65 6.06 -15.16
N PHE A 10 -12.21 7.31 -15.05
CA PHE A 10 -12.69 8.25 -14.05
C PHE A 10 -13.71 9.23 -14.63
N ASN A 11 -14.79 9.48 -13.89
CA ASN A 11 -15.69 10.60 -14.15
C ASN A 11 -15.09 11.92 -13.58
N ASP A 12 -15.80 13.05 -13.76
CA ASP A 12 -15.36 14.37 -13.30
C ASP A 12 -15.18 14.47 -11.78
N ASN A 13 -15.90 13.63 -11.02
CA ASN A 13 -15.77 13.54 -9.56
C ASN A 13 -14.60 12.63 -9.12
N GLY A 14 -13.93 11.98 -10.08
CA GLY A 14 -12.86 11.02 -9.86
C GLY A 14 -13.36 9.65 -9.40
N GLN A 15 -14.58 9.24 -9.73
CA GLN A 15 -15.13 7.93 -9.41
C GLN A 15 -14.94 6.96 -10.58
N ILE A 16 -14.84 5.67 -10.28
CA ILE A 16 -14.85 4.59 -11.26
C ILE A 16 -16.21 3.91 -11.20
N GLU A 17 -17.04 4.15 -12.21
CA GLU A 17 -18.40 3.58 -12.30
C GLU A 17 -18.38 2.20 -12.96
N ASP A 18 -17.65 2.05 -14.08
CA ASP A 18 -17.51 0.77 -14.79
C ASP A 18 -16.33 -0.05 -14.25
N VAL A 19 -16.50 -0.56 -13.04
CA VAL A 19 -15.51 -1.41 -12.35
C VAL A 19 -15.26 -2.71 -13.12
N ALA A 20 -16.29 -3.25 -13.79
CA ALA A 20 -16.18 -4.50 -14.54
C ALA A 20 -15.24 -4.34 -15.73
N ASN A 21 -15.37 -3.26 -16.50
CA ASN A 21 -14.47 -2.96 -17.60
C ASN A 21 -13.04 -2.70 -17.11
N LEU A 22 -12.87 -1.95 -16.02
CA LEU A 22 -11.54 -1.72 -15.45
C LEU A 22 -10.84 -3.04 -15.07
N ARG A 23 -11.56 -3.95 -14.43
CA ARG A 23 -11.04 -5.27 -14.06
C ARG A 23 -10.67 -6.09 -15.28
N LYS A 24 -11.52 -6.12 -16.33
CA LYS A 24 -11.22 -6.80 -17.60
C LYS A 24 -9.96 -6.22 -18.25
N ALA A 25 -9.87 -4.89 -18.37
CA ALA A 25 -8.73 -4.23 -18.99
C ALA A 25 -7.42 -4.47 -18.21
N THR A 26 -7.50 -4.51 -16.87
CA THR A 26 -6.37 -4.87 -16.01
C THR A 26 -5.97 -6.33 -16.18
N PHE A 27 -6.94 -7.24 -16.24
CA PHE A 27 -6.71 -8.68 -16.37
C PHE A 27 -6.04 -9.03 -17.70
N PHE A 28 -6.57 -8.53 -18.82
CA PHE A 28 -6.06 -8.86 -20.15
C PHE A 28 -4.84 -8.01 -20.56
N GLY A 29 -4.77 -6.75 -20.14
CA GLY A 29 -3.77 -5.79 -20.61
C GLY A 29 -2.75 -5.34 -19.57
N GLY A 30 -2.86 -5.81 -18.33
CA GLY A 30 -2.00 -5.41 -17.22
C GLY A 30 -1.99 -3.91 -16.94
N LEU A 31 -1.09 -3.50 -16.02
CA LEU A 31 -0.86 -2.10 -15.66
C LEU A 31 0.57 -1.69 -16.01
N SER A 32 0.70 -0.55 -16.69
CA SER A 32 1.99 0.11 -16.88
C SER A 32 2.55 0.56 -15.52
N PRO A 33 3.89 0.55 -15.32
CA PRO A 33 4.50 0.89 -14.03
C PRO A 33 4.03 2.23 -13.44
N GLU A 34 3.78 3.22 -14.29
CA GLU A 34 3.37 4.58 -13.93
C GLU A 34 1.96 4.61 -13.31
N VAL A 35 1.09 3.67 -13.70
CA VAL A 35 -0.30 3.57 -13.23
C VAL A 35 -0.41 2.69 -11.99
N ARG A 36 0.49 1.72 -11.79
CA ARG A 36 0.39 0.71 -10.70
C ARG A 36 0.17 1.35 -9.34
N ARG A 37 0.91 2.41 -9.02
CA ARG A 37 0.79 3.12 -7.73
C ARG A 37 -0.64 3.55 -7.42
N GLU A 38 -1.35 4.09 -8.41
CA GLU A 38 -2.73 4.57 -8.23
C GLU A 38 -3.74 3.44 -8.38
N ALA A 39 -3.60 2.59 -9.40
CA ALA A 39 -4.55 1.52 -9.65
C ALA A 39 -4.58 0.47 -8.53
N TRP A 40 -3.42 0.16 -7.92
CA TRP A 40 -3.37 -0.78 -6.79
C TRP A 40 -4.13 -0.28 -5.57
N GLN A 41 -4.23 1.04 -5.37
CA GLN A 41 -5.03 1.59 -4.27
C GLN A 41 -6.51 1.17 -4.40
N PHE A 42 -7.04 1.01 -5.61
CA PHE A 42 -8.39 0.50 -5.82
C PHE A 42 -8.45 -1.03 -5.81
N LEU A 43 -7.51 -1.70 -6.52
CA LEU A 43 -7.52 -3.15 -6.67
C LEU A 43 -7.26 -3.90 -5.34
N LEU A 44 -6.52 -3.29 -4.42
CA LEU A 44 -6.27 -3.80 -3.06
C LEU A 44 -7.30 -3.29 -2.04
N HIS A 45 -8.39 -2.66 -2.50
CA HIS A 45 -9.48 -2.15 -1.67
C HIS A 45 -9.05 -1.10 -0.63
N TYR A 46 -7.92 -0.40 -0.85
CA TYR A 46 -7.57 0.77 -0.06
C TYR A 46 -8.56 1.92 -0.31
N PHE A 47 -9.02 2.07 -1.55
CA PHE A 47 -10.12 2.96 -1.92
C PHE A 47 -11.30 2.21 -2.54
N PRO A 48 -12.55 2.56 -2.16
CA PRO A 48 -13.73 2.14 -2.90
C PRO A 48 -13.72 2.71 -4.32
N PHE A 49 -14.11 1.92 -5.31
CA PHE A 49 -14.16 2.36 -6.72
C PHE A 49 -15.10 3.56 -6.94
N GLY A 50 -16.26 3.57 -6.27
CA GLY A 50 -17.23 4.67 -6.35
C GLY A 50 -16.89 5.89 -5.48
N SER A 51 -15.73 5.91 -4.80
CA SER A 51 -15.32 7.07 -4.00
C SER A 51 -14.96 8.26 -4.89
N THR A 52 -15.28 9.48 -4.45
CA THR A 52 -14.82 10.70 -5.12
C THR A 52 -13.38 11.01 -4.75
N SER A 53 -12.73 11.89 -5.53
CA SER A 53 -11.39 12.38 -5.20
C SER A 53 -11.32 13.02 -3.81
N GLN A 54 -12.34 13.77 -3.40
CA GLN A 54 -12.42 14.39 -2.09
C GLN A 54 -12.59 13.35 -0.97
N GLN A 55 -13.46 12.36 -1.17
CA GLN A 55 -13.63 11.27 -0.21
C GLN A 55 -12.33 10.48 0.00
N ARG A 56 -11.58 10.23 -1.07
CA ARG A 56 -10.26 9.56 -0.97
C ARG A 56 -9.24 10.37 -0.19
N GLU A 57 -9.26 11.69 -0.30
CA GLU A 57 -8.38 12.54 0.51
C GLU A 57 -8.70 12.44 2.02
N LEU A 58 -9.99 12.40 2.38
CA LEU A 58 -10.39 12.17 3.78
C LEU A 58 -10.00 10.76 4.26
N LEU A 59 -10.26 9.73 3.43
CA LEU A 59 -9.86 8.36 3.74
C LEU A 59 -8.36 8.21 3.96
N ARG A 60 -7.52 8.92 3.20
CA ARG A 60 -6.07 8.95 3.42
C ARG A 60 -5.72 9.46 4.80
N LYS A 61 -6.28 10.62 5.19
CA LYS A 61 -6.02 11.23 6.50
C LYS A 61 -6.45 10.33 7.64
N ASP A 62 -7.62 9.70 7.51
CA ASP A 62 -8.12 8.77 8.52
C ASP A 62 -7.22 7.53 8.65
N LYS A 63 -6.80 6.96 7.52
CA LYS A 63 -5.89 5.80 7.49
C LYS A 63 -4.49 6.13 8.01
N GLU A 64 -3.98 7.32 7.71
CA GLU A 64 -2.71 7.81 8.26
C GLU A 64 -2.81 7.93 9.78
N LYS A 65 -3.88 8.53 10.31
CA LYS A 65 -4.11 8.64 11.75
C LYS A 65 -4.22 7.27 12.42
N GLU A 66 -4.92 6.33 11.79
CA GLU A 66 -5.05 4.95 12.27
C GLU A 66 -3.68 4.26 12.32
N TYR A 67 -2.90 4.37 11.24
CA TYR A 67 -1.55 3.82 11.15
C TYR A 67 -0.64 4.40 12.25
N LEU A 68 -0.59 5.74 12.40
CA LEU A 68 0.22 6.41 13.41
C LEU A 68 -0.18 5.99 14.83
N LYS A 69 -1.48 5.78 15.09
CA LYS A 69 -1.97 5.27 16.37
C LYS A 69 -1.45 3.86 16.64
N ILE A 70 -1.54 2.94 15.68
CA ILE A 70 -1.00 1.57 15.81
C ILE A 70 0.51 1.62 16.04
N HIS A 71 1.22 2.44 15.27
CA HIS A 71 2.67 2.62 15.38
C HIS A 71 3.07 3.14 16.78
N TYR A 72 2.39 4.18 17.26
CA TYR A 72 2.58 4.71 18.60
C TYR A 72 2.38 3.63 19.67
N PHE A 73 1.28 2.87 19.60
CA PHE A 73 1.04 1.80 20.57
C PHE A 73 2.10 0.71 20.53
N ARG A 74 2.60 0.33 19.34
CA ARG A 74 3.69 -0.65 19.21
C ARG A 74 4.97 -0.17 19.89
N GLN A 75 5.35 1.09 19.67
CA GLN A 75 6.58 1.66 20.26
C GLN A 75 6.50 1.83 21.78
N ASN A 76 5.31 2.13 22.30
CA ASN A 76 5.08 2.41 23.72
C ASN A 76 4.65 1.18 24.53
N LYS A 77 4.86 -0.05 24.02
CA LYS A 77 4.65 -1.28 24.78
C LYS A 77 5.62 -1.40 25.95
N SER A 78 5.19 -2.09 27.02
CA SER A 78 6.07 -2.47 28.12
C SER A 78 7.18 -3.42 27.65
N GLN A 79 8.25 -3.54 28.44
CA GLN A 79 9.39 -4.39 28.08
C GLN A 79 9.00 -5.87 27.93
N GLU A 80 8.08 -6.36 28.76
CA GLU A 80 7.59 -7.73 28.71
C GLU A 80 6.73 -8.00 27.45
N GLU A 81 5.84 -7.07 27.12
CA GLU A 81 5.04 -7.16 25.89
C GLU A 81 5.91 -7.07 24.64
N LYS A 82 6.92 -6.20 24.63
CA LYS A 82 7.91 -6.10 23.54
C LYS A 82 8.62 -7.44 23.35
N ARG A 83 9.09 -8.05 24.44
CA ARG A 83 9.77 -9.35 24.38
C ARG A 83 8.85 -10.45 23.85
N THR A 84 7.58 -10.44 24.25
CA THR A 84 6.58 -11.41 23.78
C THR A 84 6.28 -11.23 22.31
N PHE A 85 6.06 -9.99 21.86
CA PHE A 85 5.81 -9.65 20.47
C PHE A 85 7.01 -9.97 19.56
N TRP A 86 8.23 -9.71 20.02
CA TRP A 86 9.43 -10.04 19.27
C TRP A 86 9.56 -11.55 19.03
N LYS A 87 9.31 -12.36 20.06
CA LYS A 87 9.34 -13.83 19.95
C LYS A 87 8.30 -14.39 18.99
N SER A 88 7.11 -13.77 18.91
CA SER A 88 6.00 -14.27 18.10
C SER A 88 5.99 -13.73 16.67
N VAL A 89 6.49 -12.51 16.44
CA VAL A 89 6.35 -11.82 15.14
C VAL A 89 7.68 -11.25 14.66
N GLU A 90 8.28 -10.30 15.39
CA GLU A 90 9.38 -9.48 14.83
C GLU A 90 10.61 -10.29 14.49
N CYS A 91 10.98 -11.29 15.29
CA CYS A 91 12.19 -12.07 15.02
C CYS A 91 12.14 -12.85 13.69
N THR A 92 10.95 -13.16 13.19
CA THR A 92 10.77 -13.77 11.86
C THR A 92 10.88 -12.71 10.78
N VAL A 93 10.23 -11.55 10.98
CA VAL A 93 10.31 -10.40 10.07
C VAL A 93 11.76 -9.95 9.89
N ASP A 94 12.51 -9.77 10.98
CA ASP A 94 13.91 -9.34 10.97
C ASP A 94 14.79 -10.26 10.12
N LYS A 95 14.53 -11.58 10.18
CA LYS A 95 15.27 -12.58 9.40
C LYS A 95 14.89 -12.56 7.92
N ASP A 96 13.61 -12.42 7.62
CA ASP A 96 13.10 -12.52 6.25
C ASP A 96 13.33 -11.24 5.45
N VAL A 97 13.34 -10.07 6.10
CA VAL A 97 13.69 -8.81 5.45
C VAL A 97 15.14 -8.84 4.93
N VAL A 98 16.09 -9.42 5.66
CA VAL A 98 17.50 -9.56 5.20
C VAL A 98 17.60 -10.44 3.95
N ARG A 99 16.71 -11.43 3.81
CA ARG A 99 16.65 -12.36 2.67
C ARG A 99 15.84 -11.83 1.48
N THR A 100 15.22 -10.65 1.59
CA THR A 100 14.48 -10.04 0.49
C THR A 100 15.45 -9.64 -0.63
N ASP A 101 15.00 -9.69 -1.88
CA ASP A 101 15.84 -9.52 -3.07
C ASP A 101 16.67 -8.22 -3.06
N ARG A 102 17.97 -8.37 -2.77
CA ARG A 102 18.97 -7.27 -2.73
C ARG A 102 19.46 -6.83 -4.10
N SER A 103 19.15 -7.59 -5.16
CA SER A 103 19.49 -7.17 -6.53
C SER A 103 18.56 -6.06 -7.04
N HIS A 104 17.36 -5.97 -6.46
CA HIS A 104 16.43 -4.90 -6.78
C HIS A 104 16.89 -3.56 -6.16
N PRO A 105 17.01 -2.46 -6.94
CA PRO A 105 17.59 -1.19 -6.47
C PRO A 105 16.93 -0.61 -5.21
N TYR A 106 15.62 -0.83 -5.03
CA TYR A 106 14.88 -0.36 -3.86
C TYR A 106 15.31 -1.02 -2.54
N PHE A 107 15.79 -2.27 -2.59
CA PHE A 107 16.22 -3.04 -1.41
C PHE A 107 17.76 -3.18 -1.32
N ALA A 108 18.48 -2.66 -2.32
CA ALA A 108 19.93 -2.67 -2.39
C ALA A 108 20.55 -1.63 -1.43
N GLY A 109 21.83 -1.85 -1.08
CA GLY A 109 22.63 -0.93 -0.26
C GLY A 109 22.72 -1.35 1.22
N ASP A 110 23.91 -1.16 1.79
CA ASP A 110 24.22 -1.48 3.19
C ASP A 110 23.55 -0.52 4.17
N ASP A 111 23.17 0.69 3.73
CA ASP A 111 22.45 1.72 4.49
C ASP A 111 20.92 1.62 4.39
N ASN A 112 20.38 0.66 3.63
CA ASN A 112 18.98 0.25 3.81
C ASN A 112 18.84 -0.62 5.08
N GLN A 113 19.40 -0.07 6.17
CA GLN A 113 19.36 -0.59 7.52
C GLN A 113 18.05 -0.15 8.14
N MET A 114 17.09 -1.07 8.09
CA MET A 114 16.22 -1.45 9.22
C MET A 114 15.91 -0.31 10.20
N SER A 115 15.01 0.60 9.85
CA SER A 115 14.33 1.40 10.88
C SER A 115 13.41 0.46 11.67
N THR A 116 13.92 -0.08 12.76
CA THR A 116 13.12 -0.76 13.81
C THR A 116 12.47 0.28 14.72
#